data_AF-A0A841RGT3-F1
#
_entry.id   AF-A0A841RGT3-F1
#
_cell.length_a   1.000
_cell.length_b   1.000
_cell.length_c   1.000
_cell.angle_alpha   90.00
_cell.angle_beta   90.00
_cell.angle_gamma   90.00
#
_symmetry.space_group_name_H-M   'P 1'
#
loop_
_entity.id
_entity.type
_entity.pdbx_description
1 polymer ?
#
loop_
_entity_poly.entity_id
_entity_poly.type
_entity_poly.pdbx_seq_one_letter_code
_entity_poly.pdbx_strand_id
1 'polypeptide(L)'
;MRRKVMAWLSLLLVFILNGCSTIESGEDLTELNRQGRWEEARSAGIGILYPRLSRGREEICDIYYNLVYSEVRLNLRDEAKLHLEDFRAYLLENGLPPSRLWIERELGKLEEELKANP
;
A
#
# COMPACT_ATOMS: atom_id res chain seq x y z
N MET A 1 16.51 -56.06 4.87
CA MET A 1 15.53 -54.96 4.93
C MET A 1 16.22 -53.68 5.39
N ARG A 2 16.73 -52.86 4.46
CA ARG A 2 17.21 -51.50 4.75
C ARG A 2 17.07 -50.67 3.48
N ARG A 3 16.75 -49.38 3.68
CA ARG A 3 16.72 -48.26 2.73
C ARG A 3 15.37 -48.04 2.04
N LYS A 4 14.80 -46.85 2.31
CA LYS A 4 14.03 -45.95 1.41
C LYS A 4 12.92 -45.17 2.14
N VAL A 5 13.18 -44.53 3.28
CA VAL A 5 12.22 -43.55 3.83
C VAL A 5 12.93 -42.43 4.60
N MET A 6 13.94 -41.78 4.02
CA MET A 6 14.62 -40.65 4.66
C MET A 6 15.16 -39.68 3.59
N ALA A 7 14.30 -39.21 2.71
CA ALA A 7 14.70 -38.17 1.73
C ALA A 7 13.58 -37.22 1.31
N TRP A 8 12.34 -37.40 1.80
CA TRP A 8 11.17 -36.64 1.33
C TRP A 8 10.61 -35.66 2.36
N LEU A 9 11.15 -35.60 3.59
CA LEU A 9 10.71 -34.59 4.57
C LEU A 9 11.46 -33.25 4.48
N SER A 10 12.59 -33.20 3.78
CA SER A 10 13.44 -32.00 3.75
C SER A 10 13.03 -30.97 2.70
N LEU A 11 12.22 -31.35 1.70
CA LEU A 11 11.75 -30.41 0.67
C LEU A 11 10.48 -29.64 1.06
N LEU A 12 9.70 -30.15 2.03
CA LEU A 12 8.44 -29.49 2.44
C LEU A 12 8.66 -28.33 3.42
N LEU A 13 9.78 -28.32 4.15
CA LEU A 13 10.10 -27.24 5.10
C LEU A 13 10.57 -25.94 4.43
N VAL A 14 11.01 -25.99 3.17
CA VAL A 14 11.49 -24.79 2.46
C VAL A 14 10.32 -23.93 1.94
N PHE A 15 9.12 -24.50 1.76
CA PHE A 15 7.95 -23.73 1.33
C PHE A 15 7.26 -22.94 2.45
N ILE A 16 7.48 -23.29 3.72
CA ILE A 16 6.86 -22.61 4.88
C ILE A 16 7.69 -21.38 5.32
N LEU A 17 8.93 -21.25 4.84
CA LEU A 17 9.86 -20.17 5.21
C LEU A 17 9.97 -19.06 4.16
N ASN A 18 9.16 -19.07 3.10
CA ASN A 18 9.04 -17.91 2.24
C ASN A 18 8.29 -16.83 3.03
N GLY A 19 9.06 -15.89 3.56
CA GLY A 19 8.67 -14.93 4.59
C GLY A 19 7.26 -14.40 4.41
N CYS A 20 6.45 -14.60 5.44
CA CYS A 20 5.36 -13.69 5.73
C CYS A 20 6.02 -12.35 6.11
N SER A 21 6.47 -11.59 5.11
CA SER A 21 6.78 -10.18 5.30
C SER A 21 5.43 -9.51 5.56
N THR A 22 5.16 -9.20 6.82
CA THR A 22 3.99 -8.41 7.18
C THR A 22 4.19 -7.03 6.57
N ILE A 23 3.36 -6.71 5.57
CA ILE A 23 3.34 -5.36 4.97
C ILE A 23 2.81 -4.45 6.08
N GLU A 24 3.69 -3.64 6.64
CA GLU A 24 3.39 -2.88 7.83
C GLU A 24 3.58 -1.39 7.63
N SER A 25 4.17 -0.92 6.52
CA SER A 25 4.50 0.49 6.35
C SER A 25 4.17 1.08 4.99
N GLY A 26 4.13 2.41 4.90
CA GLY A 26 4.05 3.14 3.64
C GLY A 26 5.24 2.88 2.69
N GLU A 27 6.41 2.55 3.23
CA GLU A 27 7.58 2.16 2.44
C GLU A 27 7.34 0.82 1.71
N ASP A 28 6.77 -0.16 2.41
CA ASP A 28 6.41 -1.46 1.82
C ASP A 28 5.39 -1.27 0.68
N LEU A 29 4.40 -0.38 0.87
CA LEU A 29 3.42 -0.06 -0.16
C LEU A 29 4.07 0.60 -1.39
N THR A 30 5.05 1.47 -1.16
CA THR A 30 5.82 2.13 -2.22
C THR A 30 6.55 1.10 -3.06
N GLU A 31 7.19 0.12 -2.42
CA GLU A 31 7.91 -0.94 -3.13
C GLU A 31 6.96 -1.84 -3.94
N LEU A 32 5.80 -2.21 -3.38
CA LEU A 32 4.77 -2.96 -4.12
C LEU A 32 4.28 -2.19 -5.34
N ASN A 33 4.00 -0.89 -5.18
CA ASN A 33 3.58 -0.02 -6.28
C ASN A 33 4.67 0.08 -7.38
N ARG A 34 5.94 0.20 -6.98
CA ARG A 34 7.09 0.21 -7.90
C ARG A 34 7.23 -1.09 -8.70
N GLN A 35 6.88 -2.22 -8.08
CA GLN A 35 6.89 -3.54 -8.72
C GLN A 35 5.66 -3.79 -9.61
N GLY A 36 4.69 -2.88 -9.68
CA GLY A 36 3.45 -3.08 -10.41
C GLY A 36 2.43 -3.98 -9.68
N ARG A 37 2.68 -4.32 -8.41
CA ARG A 37 1.82 -5.18 -7.59
C ARG A 37 0.73 -4.36 -6.91
N TRP A 38 -0.07 -3.68 -7.72
CA TRP A 38 -1.02 -2.66 -7.26
C TRP A 38 -2.16 -3.25 -6.42
N GLU A 39 -2.66 -4.45 -6.74
CA GLU A 39 -3.70 -5.13 -5.93
C GLU A 39 -3.21 -5.42 -4.50
N GLU A 40 -1.95 -5.85 -4.37
CA GLU A 40 -1.35 -6.15 -3.07
C GLU A 40 -1.08 -4.87 -2.28
N ALA A 41 -0.56 -3.83 -2.94
CA ALA A 41 -0.40 -2.51 -2.33
C ALA A 41 -1.74 -1.96 -1.83
N ARG A 42 -2.80 -2.07 -2.63
CA ARG A 42 -4.15 -1.64 -2.25
C ARG A 42 -4.66 -2.41 -1.03
N SER A 43 -4.64 -3.74 -1.10
CA SER A 43 -5.17 -4.60 -0.04
C SER A 43 -4.45 -4.36 1.29
N ALA A 44 -3.12 -4.24 1.26
CA ALA A 44 -2.34 -3.92 2.44
C ALA A 44 -2.55 -2.49 2.93
N GLY A 45 -2.63 -1.51 2.02
CA GLY A 45 -2.89 -0.10 2.35
C GLY A 45 -4.22 0.07 3.10
N ILE A 46 -5.28 -0.58 2.64
CA ILE A 46 -6.57 -0.64 3.35
C ILE A 46 -6.39 -1.24 4.75
N GLY A 47 -5.72 -2.39 4.85
CA GLY A 47 -5.47 -3.07 6.13
C GLY A 47 -4.68 -2.23 7.14
N ILE A 48 -3.72 -1.43 6.67
CA ILE A 48 -2.88 -0.57 7.51
C ILE A 48 -3.58 0.74 7.87
N LEU A 49 -4.38 1.30 6.95
CA LEU A 49 -4.95 2.63 7.12
C LEU A 49 -6.04 2.66 8.19
N TYR A 50 -6.98 1.72 8.22
CA TYR A 50 -8.12 1.78 9.15
C TYR A 50 -7.79 1.66 10.64
N PRO A 51 -6.70 1.00 11.07
CA PRO A 51 -6.24 1.07 12.45
C PRO A 51 -5.80 2.45 12.97
N ARG A 52 -5.61 3.47 12.09
CA ARG A 52 -5.19 4.90 12.26
C ARG A 52 -4.43 5.34 13.54
N LEU A 53 -4.93 4.98 14.72
CA LEU A 53 -4.62 5.51 16.05
C LEU A 53 -3.17 5.33 16.53
N SER A 54 -2.34 4.49 15.89
CA SER A 54 -0.96 4.24 16.32
C SER A 54 0.12 4.75 15.35
N ARG A 55 -0.27 5.41 14.25
CA ARG A 55 0.66 5.79 13.17
C ARG A 55 1.09 7.25 13.27
N GLY A 56 2.34 7.53 12.94
CA GLY A 56 2.84 8.90 12.80
C GLY A 56 2.23 9.62 11.60
N ARG A 57 2.19 10.95 11.63
CA ARG A 57 1.55 11.73 10.55
C ARG A 57 2.17 11.51 9.17
N GLU A 58 3.49 11.41 9.10
CA GLU A 58 4.22 11.16 7.83
C GLU A 58 3.80 9.81 7.24
N GLU A 59 3.78 8.79 8.09
CA GLU A 59 3.39 7.43 7.73
C GLU A 59 1.96 7.37 7.20
N ILE A 60 1.02 8.07 7.86
CA ILE A 60 -0.37 8.16 7.38
C ILE A 60 -0.42 8.79 5.98
N CYS A 61 0.35 9.85 5.74
CA CYS A 61 0.40 10.49 4.42
C CYS A 61 0.95 9.54 3.35
N ASP A 62 2.00 8.79 3.67
CA ASP A 62 2.60 7.81 2.75
C ASP A 62 1.64 6.68 2.42
N ILE A 63 0.89 6.19 3.41
CA ILE A 63 -0.12 5.16 3.22
C ILE A 63 -1.25 5.66 2.30
N TYR A 64 -1.80 6.85 2.58
CA TYR A 64 -2.85 7.41 1.73
C TYR A 64 -2.39 7.61 0.30
N TYR A 65 -1.21 8.21 0.11
CA TYR A 65 -0.66 8.42 -1.24
C TYR A 65 -0.54 7.10 -2.00
N ASN A 66 0.07 6.08 -1.39
CA ASN A 66 0.28 4.79 -2.04
C ASN A 66 -1.01 4.02 -2.31
N LEU A 67 -1.99 4.12 -1.40
CA LEU A 67 -3.31 3.54 -1.59
C LEU A 67 -4.01 4.17 -2.80
N VAL A 68 -4.13 5.50 -2.84
CA VAL A 68 -4.74 6.22 -3.96
C VAL A 68 -4.01 5.91 -5.27
N TYR A 69 -2.67 5.94 -5.26
CA TYR A 69 -1.87 5.61 -6.44
C TYR A 69 -2.24 4.22 -6.99
N SER A 70 -2.29 3.22 -6.12
CA SER A 70 -2.61 1.84 -6.52
C SER A 70 -4.02 1.73 -7.11
N GLU A 71 -5.00 2.42 -6.53
CA GLU A 71 -6.38 2.44 -7.01
C GLU A 71 -6.52 3.10 -8.38
N VAL A 72 -5.79 4.19 -8.62
CA VAL A 72 -5.73 4.83 -9.95
C VAL A 72 -5.15 3.87 -10.99
N ARG A 73 -4.08 3.15 -10.66
CA ARG A 73 -3.44 2.18 -11.58
C ARG A 73 -4.35 0.97 -11.88
N LEU A 74 -5.17 0.57 -10.91
CA LEU A 74 -6.18 -0.48 -11.06
C LEU A 74 -7.49 0.01 -11.72
N ASN A 75 -7.57 1.31 -12.04
CA ASN A 75 -8.79 1.95 -12.55
C ASN A 75 -10.00 1.82 -11.61
N LEU A 76 -9.75 1.74 -10.30
CA LEU A 76 -10.76 1.76 -9.23
C LEU A 76 -11.09 3.21 -8.86
N ARG A 77 -11.79 3.89 -9.78
CA ARG A 77 -11.93 5.36 -9.76
C ARG A 77 -12.74 5.87 -8.58
N ASP A 78 -13.80 5.17 -8.21
CA ASP A 78 -14.69 5.61 -7.14
C ASP A 78 -14.02 5.45 -5.78
N GLU A 79 -13.29 4.36 -5.57
CA GLU A 79 -12.47 4.13 -4.39
C GLU A 79 -11.33 5.16 -4.28
N ALA A 80 -10.62 5.42 -5.38
CA ALA A 80 -9.55 6.42 -5.41
C ALA A 80 -10.07 7.81 -5.01
N LYS A 81 -11.24 8.22 -5.51
CA LYS A 81 -11.89 9.49 -5.15
C LYS A 81 -12.27 9.52 -3.66
N LEU A 82 -12.86 8.44 -3.16
CA LEU A 82 -13.26 8.35 -1.75
C LEU A 82 -12.05 8.48 -0.82
N HIS A 83 -10.95 7.77 -1.10
CA HIS A 83 -9.73 7.88 -0.29
C HIS A 83 -9.01 9.23 -0.46
N LEU A 84 -9.10 9.87 -1.63
CA LEU A 84 -8.62 11.24 -1.82
C LEU A 84 -9.38 12.24 -0.95
N GLU A 85 -10.72 12.13 -0.88
CA GLU A 85 -11.56 13.00 -0.05
C GLU A 85 -11.27 12.80 1.45
N ASP A 86 -11.16 11.55 1.89
CA ASP A 86 -10.80 11.19 3.26
C ASP A 86 -9.39 11.69 3.62
N PHE A 87 -8.42 11.57 2.70
CA PHE A 87 -7.08 12.12 2.93
C PHE A 87 -7.10 13.65 3.02
N ARG A 88 -7.86 14.34 2.17
CA ARG A 88 -8.03 15.80 2.25
C ARG A 88 -8.64 16.23 3.59
N ALA A 89 -9.63 15.51 4.09
CA ALA A 89 -10.20 15.76 5.41
C ALA A 89 -9.15 15.58 6.52
N TYR A 90 -8.35 14.51 6.45
CA TYR A 90 -7.24 14.30 7.36
C TYR A 90 -6.21 15.44 7.31
N LEU A 91 -5.83 15.90 6.11
CA LEU A 91 -4.87 17.00 5.93
C LEU A 91 -5.39 18.35 6.43
N LEU A 92 -6.70 18.60 6.32
CA LEU A 92 -7.32 19.80 6.87
C LEU A 92 -7.18 19.88 8.40
N GLU A 93 -7.27 18.73 9.08
CA GLU A 93 -7.13 18.63 10.53
C GLU A 93 -5.67 18.61 10.99
N ASN A 94 -4.80 17.88 10.28
CA ASN A 94 -3.46 17.53 10.76
C ASN A 94 -2.32 18.31 10.09
N GLY A 95 -2.60 18.94 8.95
CA GLY A 95 -1.62 19.54 8.05
C GLY A 95 -0.74 18.51 7.35
N LEU A 96 -0.15 18.92 6.23
CA LEU A 96 0.86 18.13 5.53
C LEU A 96 2.24 18.34 6.20
N PRO A 97 2.97 17.28 6.60
CA PRO A 97 4.31 17.42 7.13
C PRO A 97 5.27 18.07 6.11
N PRO A 98 6.22 18.94 6.53
CA PRO A 98 7.18 19.57 5.61
C PRO A 98 8.03 18.57 4.81
N SER A 99 8.31 17.39 5.38
CA SER A 99 9.02 16.27 4.75
C SER A 99 8.20 15.55 3.66
N ARG A 100 6.93 15.91 3.49
CA ARG A 100 5.95 15.27 2.59
C ARG A 100 5.25 16.24 1.64
N LEU A 101 5.76 17.46 1.48
CA LEU A 101 5.23 18.44 0.51
C LEU A 101 5.18 17.93 -0.93
N TRP A 102 6.00 16.94 -1.27
CA TRP A 102 5.97 16.29 -2.59
C TRP A 102 4.64 15.57 -2.87
N ILE A 103 3.94 15.10 -1.83
CA ILE A 103 2.67 14.37 -1.97
C ILE A 103 1.60 15.25 -2.62
N GLU A 104 1.54 16.54 -2.28
CA GLU A 104 0.56 17.47 -2.85
C GLU A 104 0.68 17.53 -4.38
N ARG A 105 1.92 17.60 -4.89
CA ARG A 105 2.19 17.60 -6.34
C ARG A 105 1.76 16.30 -6.99
N GLU A 106 2.08 15.15 -6.40
CA GLU A 106 1.78 13.85 -7.00
C GLU A 106 0.28 13.54 -6.95
N LEU A 107 -0.41 13.90 -5.87
CA LEU A 107 -1.88 13.81 -5.83
C LEU A 107 -2.53 14.66 -6.89
N GLY A 108 -2.04 15.89 -7.12
CA GLY A 108 -2.54 16.73 -8.21
C GLY A 108 -2.49 16.04 -9.57
N LYS A 109 -1.43 15.27 -9.86
CA LYS A 109 -1.36 14.48 -11.11
C LYS A 109 -2.39 13.36 -11.14
N LEU A 110 -2.52 12.60 -10.05
CA LEU A 110 -3.50 11.52 -9.93
C LEU A 110 -4.93 12.04 -10.09
N GLU A 111 -5.24 13.21 -9.55
CA GLU A 111 -6.53 13.86 -9.71
C GLU A 111 -6.82 14.24 -11.16
N GLU A 112 -5.83 14.76 -11.89
CA GLU A 112 -5.99 15.03 -13.32
C GLU A 112 -6.17 13.74 -14.13
N GLU A 113 -5.46 12.66 -13.81
CA GLU A 113 -5.70 11.33 -14.40
C GLU A 113 -7.14 10.84 -14.12
N LEU A 114 -7.64 11.10 -12.92
CA LEU A 114 -9.02 10.79 -12.50
C LEU A 114 -10.09 11.69 -13.16
N LYS A 115 -9.71 12.83 -13.75
CA LYS A 115 -10.62 13.68 -14.54
C LYS A 115 -10.56 13.36 -16.03
N ALA A 116 -9.37 13.05 -16.56
CA ALA A 116 -9.13 12.90 -17.99
C ALA A 116 -9.76 11.64 -18.61
N ASN A 117 -10.05 10.60 -17.81
CA ASN A 117 -10.58 9.31 -18.28
C ASN A 117 -11.93 8.97 -17.61
N PRO A 118 -13.01 9.72 -17.90
CA PRO A 118 -14.28 9.63 -17.16
C PRO A 118 -14.91 8.24 -17.15
#